data_AF-A0AAD4VEQ1-F1
#
_entry.id   AF-A0AAD4VEQ1-F1
#
_cell.length_a   1.000
_cell.length_b   1.000
_cell.length_c   1.000
_cell.angle_alpha   90.00
_cell.angle_beta   90.00
_cell.angle_gamma   90.00
#
_symmetry.space_group_name_H-M   'P 1'
#
loop_
_entity.id
_entity.type
_entity.pdbx_description
1 polymer ?
#
loop_
_entity_poly.entity_id
_entity_poly.type
_entity_poly.pdbx_seq_one_letter_code
_entity_poly.pdbx_strand_id
1 'polypeptide(L)'
;MLVRGLYYGKYLRAFEVVCKIHSSECGNHDGGRSLTQKALSIDYFWLTMRHDSTEHVKRCDRDQYYKPVSSLPAEMYHPQNSPLPFMQWTIDLIGHLLLTPAKKDMIIATDCFAKWIEVEALSSTKEANVKRFI
;
A
#
# COMPACT_ATOMS: atom_id res chain seq x y z
N MET A 1 35.24 -15.06 34.59
CA MET A 1 34.34 -15.96 33.82
C MET A 1 33.40 -16.64 34.80
N LEU A 2 32.13 -16.23 34.84
CA LEU A 2 31.09 -16.90 35.65
C LEU A 2 29.85 -17.07 34.79
N VAL A 3 29.64 -18.30 34.33
CA VAL A 3 28.39 -18.77 33.72
C VAL A 3 27.49 -19.20 34.87
N ARG A 4 26.40 -18.47 35.11
CA ARG A 4 25.30 -18.93 35.98
C ARG A 4 23.96 -18.46 35.42
N GLY A 5 23.06 -19.44 35.22
CA GLY A 5 21.63 -19.26 35.39
C GLY A 5 20.80 -18.85 34.18
N LEU A 6 20.17 -19.86 33.57
CA LEU A 6 18.82 -19.84 32.96
C LEU A 6 18.55 -18.85 31.82
N TYR A 7 18.56 -19.39 30.60
CA TYR A 7 18.29 -18.71 29.32
C TYR A 7 16.85 -18.19 29.14
N TYR A 8 15.94 -18.37 30.10
CA TYR A 8 14.53 -17.99 29.96
C TYR A 8 14.21 -16.53 30.37
N GLY A 9 15.05 -15.89 31.20
CA GLY A 9 14.78 -14.53 31.70
C GLY A 9 15.31 -13.37 30.83
N LYS A 10 16.13 -13.66 29.82
CA LYS A 10 16.74 -12.62 28.95
C LYS A 10 15.82 -12.19 27.81
N TYR A 11 14.94 -13.08 27.34
CA TYR A 11 14.06 -12.79 26.20
C TYR A 11 12.98 -11.78 26.55
N LEU A 12 12.37 -11.90 27.74
CA LEU A 12 11.42 -10.92 28.27
C LEU A 12 12.05 -9.52 28.37
N ARG A 13 13.30 -9.44 28.88
CA ARG A 13 14.04 -8.16 28.93
C ARG A 13 14.38 -7.61 27.55
N ALA A 14 14.75 -8.46 26.59
CA ALA A 14 15.03 -8.04 25.22
C ALA A 14 13.78 -7.46 24.55
N PHE A 15 12.64 -8.13 24.68
CA PHE A 15 11.36 -7.65 24.16
C PHE A 15 10.95 -6.33 24.82
N GLU A 16 11.07 -6.21 26.15
CA GLU A 16 10.78 -4.96 26.88
C GLU A 16 11.62 -3.79 26.37
N VAL A 17 12.91 -4.00 26.14
CA VAL A 17 13.82 -2.97 25.62
C VAL A 17 13.41 -2.55 24.20
N VAL A 18 13.14 -3.52 23.31
CA VAL A 18 12.69 -3.25 21.94
C VAL A 18 11.36 -2.48 21.95
N CYS A 19 10.37 -2.94 22.72
CA CYS A 19 9.07 -2.27 22.86
C CYS A 19 9.20 -0.85 23.38
N LYS A 20 10.03 -0.62 24.41
CA LYS A 20 10.24 0.71 24.98
C LYS A 20 10.88 1.67 23.97
N ILE A 21 11.91 1.23 23.25
CA ILE A 21 12.58 2.09 22.26
C ILE A 21 11.65 2.36 21.07
N HIS A 22 10.92 1.34 20.63
CA HIS A 22 10.03 1.42 19.46
C HIS A 22 8.78 2.26 19.71
N SER A 23 8.09 2.00 20.82
CA SER A 23 6.75 2.52 21.14
C SER A 23 6.75 3.60 22.22
N SER A 24 7.91 4.10 22.65
CA SER A 24 7.97 5.26 23.55
C SER A 24 7.28 6.48 22.95
N GLU A 25 6.94 7.47 23.78
CA GLU A 25 6.41 8.76 23.33
C GLU A 25 7.38 9.50 22.39
N CYS A 26 8.68 9.15 22.44
CA CYS A 26 9.72 9.60 21.49
C CYS A 26 10.15 8.50 20.51
N GLY A 27 9.39 7.41 20.41
CA GLY A 27 9.65 6.29 19.53
C GLY A 27 9.27 6.62 18.09
N ASN A 28 10.27 6.68 17.21
CA ASN A 28 10.09 7.10 15.82
C ASN A 28 9.55 6.01 14.89
N HIS A 29 9.02 4.89 15.42
CA HIS A 29 8.54 3.77 14.59
C HIS A 29 9.61 3.35 13.55
N ASP A 30 10.88 3.34 13.98
CA ASP A 30 11.96 3.11 13.03
C ASP A 30 11.99 1.65 12.52
N GLY A 31 12.69 1.41 11.41
CA GLY A 31 12.94 0.04 10.96
C GLY A 31 13.83 -0.75 11.92
N GLY A 32 13.75 -2.09 11.85
CA GLY A 32 14.45 -3.00 12.79
C GLY A 32 15.97 -2.77 12.92
N ARG A 33 16.64 -2.30 11.84
CA ARG A 33 18.07 -1.94 11.87
C ARG A 33 18.33 -0.72 12.77
N SER A 34 17.51 0.31 12.66
CA SER A 34 17.62 1.53 13.48
C SER A 34 17.30 1.24 14.95
N LEU A 35 16.29 0.41 15.23
CA LEU A 35 16.01 -0.06 16.61
C LEU A 35 17.22 -0.77 17.20
N THR A 36 17.84 -1.66 16.41
CA THR A 36 19.05 -2.37 16.85
C THR A 36 20.17 -1.39 17.18
N GLN A 37 20.42 -0.42 16.31
CA GLN A 37 21.47 0.59 16.52
C GLN A 37 21.19 1.46 17.73
N LYS A 38 19.93 1.86 17.95
CA LYS A 38 19.51 2.61 19.13
C LYS A 38 19.75 1.79 20.41
N ALA A 39 19.34 0.52 20.44
CA ALA A 39 19.60 -0.35 21.60
C ALA A 39 21.09 -0.49 21.91
N LEU A 40 21.94 -0.62 20.87
CA LEU A 40 23.40 -0.63 21.03
C LEU A 40 23.95 0.70 21.56
N SER A 41 23.41 1.84 21.12
CA SER A 41 23.85 3.17 21.57
C SER A 41 23.55 3.48 23.03
N ILE A 42 22.66 2.71 23.66
CA ILE A 42 22.34 2.79 25.10
C ILE A 42 22.78 1.53 25.86
N ASP A 43 23.82 0.86 25.37
CA ASP A 43 24.52 -0.28 26.00
C ASP A 43 23.68 -1.55 26.21
N TYR A 44 22.59 -1.73 25.46
CA TYR A 44 21.86 -3.00 25.43
C TYR A 44 22.37 -3.90 24.31
N PHE A 45 22.70 -5.14 24.66
CA PHE A 45 23.17 -6.15 23.70
C PHE A 45 22.58 -7.52 23.98
N TRP A 46 22.16 -8.20 22.91
CA TRP A 46 21.86 -9.62 22.91
C TRP A 46 22.06 -10.21 21.50
N LEU A 47 22.38 -11.51 21.44
CA LEU A 47 22.82 -12.20 20.22
C LEU A 47 21.82 -12.11 19.05
N THR A 48 20.51 -12.10 19.34
CA THR A 48 19.43 -12.10 18.35
C THR A 48 18.81 -10.73 18.10
N MET A 49 19.39 -9.64 18.62
CA MET A 49 18.76 -8.31 18.61
C MET A 49 18.33 -7.77 17.25
N ARG A 50 19.08 -8.09 16.19
CA ARG A 50 18.71 -7.72 14.82
C ARG A 50 17.45 -8.44 14.36
N HIS A 51 17.37 -9.74 14.66
CA HIS A 51 16.22 -10.56 14.32
C HIS A 51 15.00 -10.11 15.13
N ASP A 52 15.13 -10.00 16.45
CA ASP A 52 14.02 -9.63 17.34
C ASP A 52 13.49 -8.22 17.03
N SER A 53 14.36 -7.25 16.75
CA SER A 53 13.94 -5.89 16.36
C SER A 53 13.22 -5.88 15.00
N THR A 54 13.65 -6.71 14.05
CA THR A 54 13.00 -6.83 12.75
C THR A 54 11.64 -7.50 12.86
N GLU A 55 11.55 -8.57 13.64
CA GLU A 55 10.28 -9.25 13.90
C GLU A 55 9.30 -8.38 14.69
N HIS A 56 9.79 -7.52 15.59
CA HIS A 56 8.95 -6.58 16.31
C HIS A 56 8.30 -5.55 15.36
N VAL A 57 9.10 -4.89 14.51
CA VAL A 57 8.61 -3.91 13.50
C VAL A 57 7.65 -4.55 12.51
N LYS A 58 7.89 -5.82 12.11
CA LYS A 58 6.95 -6.55 11.24
C LYS A 58 5.58 -6.78 11.89
N ARG A 59 5.52 -6.91 13.21
CA ARG A 59 4.28 -7.12 13.97
C ARG A 59 3.62 -5.81 14.41
N CYS A 60 4.25 -4.66 14.21
CA CYS A 60 3.67 -3.38 14.55
C CYS A 60 2.68 -2.94 13.48
N ASP A 61 1.39 -2.88 13.84
CA ASP A 61 0.32 -2.48 12.92
C ASP A 61 0.54 -1.07 12.36
N ARG A 62 1.08 -0.15 13.17
CA ARG A 62 1.37 1.22 12.74
C ARG A 62 2.45 1.22 11.66
N ASP A 63 3.53 0.48 11.87
CA ASP A 63 4.59 0.34 10.86
C ASP A 63 4.03 -0.30 9.58
N GLN A 64 3.23 -1.37 9.69
CA GLN A 64 2.67 -2.02 8.51
C GLN A 64 1.69 -1.12 7.75
N TYR A 65 0.90 -0.32 8.45
CA TYR A 65 -0.08 0.59 7.84
C TYR A 65 0.59 1.73 7.06
N TYR A 66 1.64 2.34 7.63
CA TYR A 66 2.33 3.48 7.00
C TYR A 66 3.53 3.08 6.12
N LYS A 67 3.89 1.80 6.10
CA LYS A 67 4.96 1.30 5.22
C LYS A 67 4.54 1.51 3.76
N PRO A 68 5.38 2.16 2.94
CA PRO A 68 5.16 2.20 1.51
C PRO A 68 5.05 0.77 0.98
N VAL A 69 4.01 0.49 0.18
CA VAL A 69 3.91 -0.78 -0.53
C VAL A 69 5.17 -0.91 -1.39
N SER A 70 6.08 -1.81 -0.97
CA SER A 70 7.24 -2.15 -1.78
C SER A 70 6.71 -2.57 -3.13
N SER A 71 7.20 -1.95 -4.21
CA SER A 71 6.75 -2.20 -5.58
C SER A 71 6.66 -3.70 -5.82
N LEU A 72 5.45 -4.25 -5.68
CA LEU A 72 5.16 -5.55 -6.26
C LEU A 72 5.45 -5.38 -7.74
N PRO A 73 6.10 -6.35 -8.40
CA PRO A 73 6.21 -6.32 -9.85
C PRO A 73 4.82 -6.05 -10.40
N ALA A 74 4.68 -5.03 -11.25
CA ALA A 74 3.42 -4.77 -11.90
C ALA A 74 3.00 -6.08 -12.59
N GLU A 75 1.84 -6.61 -12.21
CA GLU A 75 1.30 -7.78 -12.87
C GLU A 75 1.12 -7.44 -14.35
N MET A 76 1.52 -8.37 -15.23
CA MET A 76 1.44 -8.14 -16.67
C MET A 76 -0.03 -8.01 -17.05
N TYR A 77 -0.44 -6.83 -17.52
CA TYR A 77 -1.79 -6.63 -18.03
C TYR A 77 -2.00 -7.56 -19.24
N HIS A 78 -3.00 -8.43 -19.15
CA HIS A 78 -3.44 -9.26 -20.28
C HIS A 78 -4.51 -8.48 -21.06
N PRO A 79 -4.19 -7.91 -22.23
CA PRO A 79 -5.17 -7.17 -23.01
C PRO A 79 -6.30 -8.10 -23.45
N GLN A 80 -7.53 -7.69 -23.16
CA GLN A 80 -8.71 -8.37 -23.67
C GLN A 80 -8.87 -8.01 -25.15
N ASN A 81 -8.61 -8.97 -26.02
CA ASN A 81 -8.75 -8.81 -27.47
C ASN A 81 -10.13 -9.33 -27.89
N SER A 82 -10.96 -8.45 -28.46
CA SER A 82 -12.17 -8.88 -29.15
C SER A 82 -11.79 -9.50 -30.50
N PRO A 83 -12.44 -10.58 -30.97
CA PRO A 83 -12.15 -11.18 -32.27
C PRO A 83 -12.72 -10.39 -33.46
N LEU A 84 -13.72 -9.52 -33.22
CA LEU A 84 -14.46 -8.80 -34.25
C LEU A 84 -14.86 -7.39 -33.77
N PRO A 85 -15.06 -6.43 -34.70
CA PRO A 85 -15.63 -5.13 -34.37
C PRO A 85 -17.00 -5.26 -33.68
N PHE A 86 -17.28 -4.38 -32.71
CA PHE A 86 -18.55 -4.20 -32.01
C PHE A 86 -18.99 -5.37 -31.11
N MET A 87 -18.15 -6.41 -30.94
CA MET A 87 -18.42 -7.53 -30.02
C MET A 87 -18.12 -7.20 -28.56
N GLN A 88 -17.20 -6.28 -28.30
CA GLN A 88 -16.85 -5.87 -26.95
C GLN A 88 -16.43 -4.41 -26.91
N TRP A 89 -16.92 -3.69 -25.90
CA TRP A 89 -16.58 -2.31 -25.62
C TRP A 89 -16.00 -2.16 -24.22
N THR A 90 -15.01 -1.29 -24.08
CA THR A 90 -14.55 -0.78 -22.79
C THR A 90 -15.17 0.58 -22.56
N ILE A 91 -15.85 0.75 -21.42
CA ILE A 91 -16.46 2.02 -21.03
C ILE A 91 -15.65 2.63 -19.90
N ASP A 92 -15.29 3.90 -20.02
CA ASP A 92 -14.61 4.67 -18.98
C ASP A 92 -15.36 5.98 -18.70
N LEU A 93 -15.23 6.48 -17.47
CA LEU A 93 -15.85 7.71 -16.99
C LEU A 93 -14.77 8.68 -16.52
N ILE A 94 -14.67 9.80 -17.23
CA ILE A 94 -13.85 10.91 -16.81
C ILE A 94 -14.72 11.84 -15.96
N GLY A 95 -14.36 11.98 -14.68
CA GLY A 95 -15.05 12.85 -13.75
C GLY A 95 -14.98 14.34 -14.13
N HIS A 96 -15.75 15.16 -13.41
CA HIS A 96 -16.00 16.57 -13.69
C HIS A 96 -14.82 17.33 -14.29
N LEU A 97 -14.99 17.73 -15.56
CA LEU A 97 -14.04 18.61 -16.22
C LEU A 97 -14.20 20.03 -15.65
N LEU A 98 -13.21 20.47 -14.88
CA LEU A 98 -13.20 21.80 -14.23
C LEU A 98 -13.08 22.98 -15.22
N LEU A 99 -12.86 22.68 -16.49
CA LEU A 99 -12.64 23.67 -17.56
C LEU A 99 -13.94 24.14 -18.22
N THR A 100 -15.09 23.53 -17.93
CA THR A 100 -16.37 23.92 -18.52
C THR A 100 -17.26 24.65 -17.49
N PRO A 101 -17.95 25.73 -17.87
CA PRO A 101 -18.88 26.44 -16.98
C PRO A 101 -19.98 25.54 -16.40
N ALA A 102 -20.39 24.53 -17.18
CA ALA A 102 -21.16 23.41 -16.70
C ALA A 102 -20.18 22.29 -16.32
N LYS A 103 -20.10 21.91 -15.04
CA LYS A 103 -19.34 20.73 -14.58
C LYS A 103 -19.88 19.49 -15.29
N LYS A 104 -19.26 19.11 -16.40
CA LYS A 104 -19.68 17.96 -17.21
C LYS A 104 -18.72 16.82 -16.96
N ASP A 105 -19.31 15.64 -16.78
CA ASP A 105 -18.59 14.38 -16.83
C ASP A 105 -18.48 13.95 -18.29
N MET A 106 -17.61 13.01 -18.59
CA MET A 106 -17.49 12.47 -19.94
C MET A 106 -17.51 10.94 -19.86
N ILE A 107 -18.35 10.34 -20.69
CA ILE A 107 -18.36 8.89 -20.89
C ILE A 107 -17.66 8.58 -22.21
N ILE A 108 -16.78 7.59 -22.18
CA ILE A 108 -16.00 7.14 -23.33
C ILE A 108 -16.31 5.66 -23.52
N ALA A 109 -16.80 5.26 -24.69
CA ALA A 109 -16.88 3.87 -25.11
C ALA A 109 -15.84 3.61 -26.20
N THR A 110 -14.99 2.61 -26.00
CA THR A 110 -13.98 2.20 -26.97
C THR A 110 -14.25 0.77 -27.43
N ASP A 111 -14.40 0.56 -28.74
CA ASP A 111 -14.45 -0.77 -29.32
C ASP A 111 -13.11 -1.49 -29.13
N CYS A 112 -13.14 -2.67 -28.53
CA CYS A 112 -11.92 -3.39 -28.15
C CYS A 112 -11.11 -3.88 -29.37
N PHE A 113 -11.74 -4.07 -30.54
CA PHE A 113 -11.08 -4.55 -31.77
C PHE A 113 -10.51 -3.41 -32.62
N ALA A 114 -11.39 -2.54 -33.14
CA ALA A 114 -11.07 -1.46 -34.07
C ALA A 114 -10.47 -0.22 -33.38
N LYS A 115 -10.53 -0.16 -32.03
CA LYS A 115 -10.16 1.03 -31.24
C LYS A 115 -10.93 2.28 -31.65
N TRP A 116 -12.15 2.09 -32.17
CA TRP A 116 -13.07 3.19 -32.45
C TRP A 116 -13.63 3.73 -31.14
N ILE A 117 -13.75 5.06 -31.03
CA ILE A 117 -14.08 5.74 -29.78
C ILE A 117 -15.35 6.58 -29.97
N GLU A 118 -16.30 6.42 -29.06
CA GLU A 118 -17.45 7.29 -28.88
C GLU A 118 -17.35 8.04 -27.56
N VAL A 119 -17.64 9.34 -27.58
CA VAL A 119 -17.47 10.23 -26.43
C VAL A 119 -18.70 11.13 -26.29
N GLU A 120 -19.38 11.08 -25.14
CA GLU A 120 -20.48 11.99 -24.80
C GLU A 120 -20.19 12.75 -23.51
N ALA A 121 -20.51 14.05 -23.49
CA ALA A 121 -20.47 14.84 -22.27
C ALA A 121 -21.78 14.69 -21.48
N LEU A 122 -21.69 14.15 -20.27
CA LEU A 122 -22.82 13.96 -19.37
C LEU A 122 -23.00 15.16 -18.43
N SER A 123 -24.25 15.51 -18.14
CA SER A 123 -24.58 16.50 -17.12
C SER A 123 -24.34 16.00 -15.68
N SER A 124 -24.30 14.68 -15.50
CA SER A 124 -23.91 13.98 -14.27
C SER A 124 -23.70 12.49 -14.55
N THR A 125 -22.87 11.80 -13.76
CA THR A 125 -22.66 10.34 -13.78
C THR A 125 -23.85 9.51 -13.24
N LYS A 126 -25.06 10.07 -13.18
CA LYS A 126 -26.25 9.32 -12.76
C LYS A 126 -26.56 8.20 -13.75
N GLU A 127 -27.07 7.09 -13.23
CA GLU A 127 -27.45 5.89 -14.01
C GLU A 127 -28.32 6.22 -15.23
N ALA A 128 -29.30 7.12 -15.08
CA ALA A 128 -30.19 7.52 -16.18
C ALA A 128 -29.45 8.16 -17.37
N ASN A 129 -28.38 8.92 -17.09
CA ASN A 129 -27.57 9.54 -18.13
C ASN A 129 -26.66 8.52 -18.81
N VAL A 130 -26.10 7.58 -18.04
CA VAL A 130 -25.25 6.49 -18.57
C VAL A 130 -26.08 5.54 -19.45
N LYS A 131 -27.29 5.17 -19.01
CA LYS A 131 -28.22 4.33 -19.78
C LYS A 131 -28.72 4.96 -21.08
N ARG A 132 -28.63 6.28 -21.22
CA ARG A 132 -29.01 6.95 -22.48
C ARG A 132 -27.90 6.87 -23.52
N PHE A 133 -26.66 6.75 -23.06
CA PHE A 133 -25.48 6.63 -23.91
C PHE A 133 -25.26 5.20 -24.41
N ILE A 134 -25.52 4.20 -23.55
CA ILE A 134 -25.50 2.76 -23.90
C ILE A 134 -26.76 2.41 -24.70
#